data_AF-A0A7Y4NIA1-F1
#
_entry.id   AF-A0A7Y4NIA1-F1
#
_cell.length_a   1.000
_cell.length_b   1.000
_cell.length_c   1.000
_cell.angle_alpha   90.00
_cell.angle_beta   90.00
_cell.angle_gamma   90.00
#
_symmetry.space_group_name_H-M   'P 1'
#
loop_
_entity.id
_entity.type
_entity.pdbx_description
1 polymer ?
#
loop_
_entity_poly.entity_id
_entity_poly.type
_entity_poly.pdbx_seq_one_letter_code
_entity_poly.pdbx_strand_id
1 'polypeptide(L)'
;LRGLWGGASRQAPHPIEALQVPGRWWVAGMLVLTPATVALARVGFDVPVPHALLAVALSFVLCLISCRVTGETDVSPVGALGQVTQLTYGVLLPGDVKANLATAGITVNAASSSADLLTDLKAGHLLGANPRRVFLAQLLGCVVGALVVVPLFYLLVPDPSVLGSERFPAPAATVTAGVARVLASGLGAVSADLRSAMAWAALAAAVLTLGEQALPERLRRWTPSAVGVGLACLLPASTCLGFFLGGL
;
A
#
# COMPACT_ATOMS: atom_id res chain seq x y z
N LEU A 1 -8.58 6.33 -15.57
CA LEU A 1 -9.12 5.44 -16.65
C LEU A 1 -9.79 6.17 -17.82
N ARG A 2 -10.23 7.45 -17.69
CA ARG A 2 -10.84 8.23 -18.80
C ARG A 2 -9.90 8.56 -19.98
N GLY A 3 -8.58 8.46 -19.81
CA GLY A 3 -7.61 8.75 -20.88
C GLY A 3 -7.32 7.60 -21.84
N LEU A 4 -7.86 6.39 -21.59
CA LEU A 4 -7.56 5.24 -22.46
C LEU A 4 -8.43 5.23 -23.73
N TRP A 5 -9.69 5.66 -23.66
CA TRP A 5 -10.67 5.50 -24.76
C TRP A 5 -11.29 6.83 -25.24
N GLY A 6 -10.82 7.97 -24.75
CA GLY A 6 -11.29 9.29 -25.19
C GLY A 6 -10.45 9.79 -26.37
N GLY A 7 -11.08 10.02 -27.53
CA GLY A 7 -10.44 10.67 -28.67
C GLY A 7 -9.77 11.97 -28.24
N ALA A 8 -8.47 12.07 -28.49
CA ALA A 8 -7.63 13.18 -28.07
C ALA A 8 -8.15 14.50 -28.68
N SER A 9 -8.77 15.34 -27.87
CA SER A 9 -8.76 16.78 -28.15
C SER A 9 -7.30 17.22 -28.08
N ARG A 10 -6.75 17.68 -29.22
CA ARG A 10 -5.41 18.28 -29.32
C ARG A 10 -5.35 19.57 -28.50
N GLN A 11 -5.25 19.47 -27.19
CA GLN A 11 -4.61 20.51 -26.38
C GLN A 11 -3.10 20.33 -26.55
N ALA A 12 -2.36 21.42 -26.78
CA ALA A 12 -0.91 21.37 -26.81
C ALA A 12 -0.43 20.72 -25.50
N PRO A 13 0.43 19.67 -25.54
CA PRO A 13 0.85 18.97 -24.33
C PRO A 13 1.41 19.98 -23.34
N HIS A 14 0.93 19.94 -22.10
CA HIS A 14 1.46 20.83 -21.07
C HIS A 14 2.98 20.58 -20.97
N PRO A 15 3.85 21.61 -20.83
CA PRO A 15 5.32 21.41 -20.84
C PRO A 15 5.83 20.35 -19.85
N ILE A 16 5.07 20.12 -18.78
CA ILE A 16 5.31 19.10 -17.75
C ILE A 16 5.07 17.67 -18.26
N GLU A 17 4.12 17.45 -19.18
CA GLU A 17 3.82 16.13 -19.75
C GLU A 17 5.02 15.58 -20.55
N ALA A 18 5.77 16.45 -21.23
CA ALA A 18 6.98 16.08 -21.95
C ALA A 18 8.11 15.58 -21.02
N LEU A 19 8.07 15.97 -19.74
CA LEU A 19 9.03 15.56 -18.72
C LEU A 19 8.63 14.28 -17.99
N GLN A 20 7.37 13.85 -18.08
CA GLN A 20 6.89 12.64 -17.38
C GLN A 20 7.70 11.39 -17.74
N VAL A 21 7.69 10.42 -16.82
CA VAL A 21 8.31 9.11 -17.03
C VAL A 21 7.61 8.43 -18.22
N PRO A 22 8.35 8.04 -19.27
CA PRO A 22 7.73 7.46 -20.46
C PRO A 22 6.97 6.17 -20.12
N GLY A 23 5.75 5.99 -20.66
CA GLY A 23 4.96 4.77 -20.43
C GLY A 23 5.68 3.48 -20.81
N ARG A 24 6.59 3.53 -21.79
CA ARG A 24 7.49 2.41 -22.15
C ARG A 24 8.37 1.92 -20.99
N TRP A 25 8.82 2.80 -20.10
CA TRP A 25 9.60 2.42 -18.92
C TRP A 25 8.74 1.67 -17.92
N TRP A 26 7.47 2.08 -17.77
CA TRP A 26 6.51 1.38 -16.94
C TRP A 26 6.20 -0.02 -17.50
N VAL A 27 5.95 -0.15 -18.81
CA VAL A 27 5.71 -1.46 -19.45
C VAL A 27 6.94 -2.37 -19.31
N ALA A 28 8.14 -1.85 -19.61
CA ALA A 28 9.38 -2.60 -19.44
C ALA A 28 9.59 -3.02 -17.97
N GLY A 29 9.34 -2.10 -17.03
CA GLY A 29 9.42 -2.37 -15.60
C GLY A 29 8.47 -3.49 -15.16
N MET A 30 7.20 -3.46 -15.59
CA MET A 30 6.25 -4.54 -15.31
C MET A 30 6.68 -5.87 -15.90
N LEU A 31 7.14 -5.89 -17.16
CA LEU A 31 7.58 -7.12 -17.82
C LEU A 31 8.80 -7.77 -17.15
N VAL A 32 9.68 -6.98 -16.51
CA VAL A 32 10.88 -7.49 -15.84
C VAL A 32 10.64 -7.76 -14.36
N LEU A 33 10.05 -6.80 -13.65
CA LEU A 33 9.90 -6.84 -12.19
C LEU A 33 8.76 -7.75 -11.74
N THR A 34 7.69 -7.91 -12.53
CA THR A 34 6.60 -8.83 -12.16
C THR A 34 7.08 -10.28 -12.12
N PRO A 35 7.76 -10.83 -13.17
CA PRO A 35 8.33 -12.18 -13.09
C PRO A 35 9.36 -12.32 -11.97
N ALA A 36 10.19 -11.31 -11.72
CA ALA A 36 11.17 -11.33 -10.64
C ALA A 36 10.50 -11.44 -9.26
N THR A 37 9.47 -10.63 -9.01
CA THR A 37 8.66 -10.68 -7.77
C THR A 37 7.96 -12.03 -7.61
N VAL A 38 7.39 -12.57 -8.70
CA VAL A 38 6.73 -13.90 -8.69
C VAL A 38 7.73 -15.01 -8.41
N ALA A 39 8.91 -14.97 -9.04
CA ALA A 39 9.97 -15.94 -8.81
C ALA A 39 10.46 -15.88 -7.35
N LEU A 40 10.67 -14.68 -6.81
CA LEU A 40 11.08 -14.51 -5.42
C LEU A 40 10.01 -15.00 -4.44
N ALA A 41 8.73 -14.73 -4.71
CA ALA A 41 7.63 -15.23 -3.90
C ALA A 41 7.56 -16.76 -3.91
N ARG A 42 7.78 -17.38 -5.08
CA ARG A 42 7.75 -18.84 -5.22
C ARG A 42 8.95 -19.54 -4.61
N VAL A 43 10.16 -18.98 -4.78
CA VAL A 43 11.41 -19.58 -4.29
C VAL A 43 11.63 -19.30 -2.81
N GLY A 44 11.33 -18.09 -2.34
CA GLY A 44 11.56 -17.68 -0.96
C GLY A 44 10.47 -18.11 0.02
N PHE A 45 9.22 -18.21 -0.45
CA PHE A 45 8.05 -18.39 0.44
C PHE A 45 7.04 -19.43 -0.04
N ASP A 46 7.39 -20.23 -1.06
CA ASP A 46 6.56 -21.29 -1.62
C ASP A 46 5.17 -20.85 -2.15
N VAL A 47 5.00 -19.54 -2.42
CA VAL A 47 3.73 -19.01 -2.92
C VAL A 47 3.43 -19.57 -4.32
N PRO A 48 2.27 -20.22 -4.55
CA PRO A 48 1.92 -20.70 -5.89
C PRO A 48 1.87 -19.56 -6.91
N VAL A 49 2.35 -19.81 -8.13
CA VAL A 49 2.48 -18.78 -9.18
C VAL A 49 1.18 -17.99 -9.45
N PRO A 50 -0.01 -18.62 -9.56
CA PRO A 50 -1.26 -17.88 -9.77
C PRO A 50 -1.57 -16.92 -8.62
N HIS A 51 -1.22 -17.33 -7.39
CA HIS A 51 -1.41 -16.54 -6.18
C HIS A 51 -0.41 -15.39 -6.10
N ALA A 52 0.85 -15.59 -6.51
CA ALA A 52 1.82 -14.50 -6.60
C ALA A 52 1.44 -13.46 -7.66
N LEU A 53 0.93 -13.90 -8.83
CA LEU A 53 0.42 -13.00 -9.87
C LEU A 53 -0.79 -12.20 -9.40
N LEU A 54 -1.72 -12.85 -8.70
CA LEU A 54 -2.84 -12.17 -8.07
C LEU A 54 -2.38 -11.12 -7.07
N ALA A 55 -1.29 -11.36 -6.33
CA ALA A 55 -0.78 -10.41 -5.34
C ALA A 55 -0.28 -9.14 -6.02
N VAL A 56 0.44 -9.28 -7.14
CA VAL A 56 0.90 -8.15 -7.96
C VAL A 56 -0.29 -7.39 -8.56
N ALA A 57 -1.29 -8.10 -9.09
CA ALA A 57 -2.49 -7.48 -9.66
C ALA A 57 -3.30 -6.72 -8.60
N LEU A 58 -3.49 -7.31 -7.42
CA LEU A 58 -4.16 -6.67 -6.29
C LEU A 58 -3.36 -5.45 -5.79
N SER A 59 -2.03 -5.58 -5.70
CA SER A 59 -1.13 -4.50 -5.31
C SER A 59 -1.31 -3.28 -6.20
N PHE A 60 -1.49 -3.44 -7.51
CA PHE A 60 -1.72 -2.33 -8.42
C PHE A 60 -2.94 -1.48 -8.02
N VAL A 61 -4.06 -2.13 -7.68
CA VAL A 61 -5.28 -1.44 -7.24
C VAL A 61 -5.05 -0.75 -5.89
N LEU A 62 -4.39 -1.44 -4.96
CA LEU A 62 -4.12 -0.91 -3.63
C LEU A 62 -3.10 0.23 -3.64
N CYS A 63 -2.16 0.26 -4.59
CA CYS A 63 -1.28 1.41 -4.81
C CYS A 63 -2.06 2.66 -5.19
N LEU A 64 -3.08 2.55 -6.05
CA LEU A 64 -3.93 3.69 -6.41
C LEU A 64 -4.68 4.25 -5.20
N ILE A 65 -5.20 3.37 -4.34
CA ILE A 65 -5.83 3.76 -3.08
C ILE A 65 -4.79 4.44 -2.17
N SER A 66 -3.61 3.84 -2.02
CA SER A 66 -2.52 4.38 -1.20
C SER A 66 -2.13 5.80 -1.65
N CYS A 67 -1.85 5.99 -2.93
CA CYS A 67 -1.53 7.29 -3.51
C CYS A 67 -2.66 8.31 -3.29
N ARG A 68 -3.92 7.90 -3.41
CA ARG A 68 -5.06 8.79 -3.16
C ARG A 68 -5.15 9.21 -1.71
N VAL A 69 -5.08 8.26 -0.77
CA VAL A 69 -5.13 8.57 0.66
C VAL A 69 -3.97 9.47 1.04
N THR A 70 -2.76 9.14 0.58
CA THR A 70 -1.55 9.96 0.82
C THR A 70 -1.71 11.36 0.24
N GLY A 71 -2.22 11.49 -0.99
CA GLY A 71 -2.44 12.80 -1.61
C GLY A 71 -3.52 13.65 -0.92
N GLU A 72 -4.52 13.03 -0.29
CA GLU A 72 -5.59 13.73 0.43
C GLU A 72 -5.23 14.04 1.89
N THR A 73 -4.41 13.21 2.54
CA THR A 73 -4.21 13.24 4.00
C THR A 73 -2.77 13.39 4.45
N ASP A 74 -1.81 13.38 3.52
CA ASP A 74 -0.37 13.33 3.79
C ASP A 74 0.09 12.08 4.58
N VAL A 75 -0.75 11.04 4.63
CA VAL A 75 -0.46 9.79 5.34
C VAL A 75 -0.73 8.58 4.45
N SER A 76 0.25 7.69 4.39
CA SER A 76 0.19 6.44 3.65
C SER A 76 -0.40 5.31 4.51
N PRO A 77 -1.57 4.74 4.17
CA PRO A 77 -2.25 3.71 4.97
C PRO A 77 -1.67 2.30 4.74
N VAL A 78 -0.33 2.18 4.71
CA VAL A 78 0.35 0.97 4.22
C VAL A 78 -0.02 -0.28 5.03
N GLY A 79 -0.08 -0.15 6.36
CA GLY A 79 -0.45 -1.26 7.26
C GLY A 79 -1.86 -1.81 6.98
N ALA A 80 -2.85 -0.94 6.80
CA ALA A 80 -4.22 -1.33 6.51
C ALA A 80 -4.35 -2.01 5.14
N LEU A 81 -3.65 -1.51 4.12
CA LEU A 81 -3.62 -2.14 2.78
C LEU A 81 -2.97 -3.54 2.83
N GLY A 82 -1.95 -3.71 3.67
CA GLY A 82 -1.38 -5.02 3.97
C GLY A 82 -2.43 -5.98 4.55
N GLN A 83 -3.20 -5.54 5.54
CA GLN A 83 -4.25 -6.35 6.16
C GLN A 83 -5.36 -6.76 5.18
N VAL A 84 -5.72 -5.91 4.21
CA VAL A 84 -6.66 -6.29 3.13
C VAL A 84 -6.10 -7.46 2.30
N THR A 85 -4.81 -7.43 2.00
CA THR A 85 -4.15 -8.54 1.30
C THR A 85 -4.09 -9.78 2.19
N GLN A 86 -3.73 -9.65 3.47
CA GLN A 86 -3.73 -10.76 4.41
C GLN A 86 -5.10 -11.41 4.54
N LEU A 87 -6.19 -10.63 4.58
CA LEU A 87 -7.56 -11.15 4.61
C LEU A 87 -7.88 -11.94 3.34
N THR A 88 -7.52 -11.39 2.18
CA THR A 88 -7.70 -12.05 0.88
C THR A 88 -6.98 -13.41 0.83
N TYR A 89 -5.70 -13.44 1.21
CA TYR A 89 -4.92 -14.68 1.20
C TYR A 89 -5.23 -15.62 2.36
N GLY A 90 -5.79 -15.14 3.46
CA GLY A 90 -6.31 -15.99 4.53
C GLY A 90 -7.49 -16.84 4.08
N VAL A 91 -8.28 -16.34 3.12
CA VAL A 91 -9.38 -17.08 2.48
C VAL A 91 -8.87 -17.97 1.34
N LEU A 92 -7.95 -17.47 0.51
CA LEU A 92 -7.46 -18.20 -0.66
C LEU A 92 -6.47 -19.33 -0.33
N LEU A 93 -5.60 -19.10 0.67
CA LEU A 93 -4.56 -20.04 1.10
C LEU A 93 -4.67 -20.29 2.62
N PRO A 94 -5.76 -20.94 3.07
CA PRO A 94 -5.92 -21.26 4.48
C PRO A 94 -4.79 -22.17 4.96
N GLY A 95 -4.27 -21.92 6.16
CA GLY A 95 -3.15 -22.63 6.75
C GLY A 95 -1.76 -22.15 6.34
N ASP A 96 -1.62 -21.33 5.29
CA ASP A 96 -0.31 -20.88 4.80
C ASP A 96 0.04 -19.46 5.27
N VAL A 97 0.55 -19.38 6.50
CA VAL A 97 1.00 -18.12 7.13
C VAL A 97 2.15 -17.48 6.33
N LYS A 98 3.04 -18.29 5.73
CA LYS A 98 4.20 -17.78 4.99
C LYS A 98 3.74 -17.11 3.70
N ALA A 99 2.88 -17.78 2.94
CA ALA A 99 2.35 -17.19 1.72
C ALA A 99 1.52 -15.94 2.00
N ASN A 100 0.72 -15.94 3.08
CA ASN A 100 -0.03 -14.78 3.53
C ASN A 100 0.85 -13.56 3.82
N LEU A 101 1.94 -13.77 4.58
CA LEU A 101 2.89 -12.71 4.90
C LEU A 101 3.67 -12.24 3.67
N ALA A 102 4.09 -13.16 2.79
CA ALA A 102 4.85 -12.84 1.59
C ALA A 102 4.02 -11.98 0.62
N THR A 103 2.76 -12.37 0.35
CA THR A 103 1.88 -11.62 -0.55
C THR A 103 1.47 -10.28 0.03
N ALA A 104 1.21 -10.21 1.34
CA ALA A 104 1.00 -8.93 2.02
C ALA A 104 2.23 -8.02 1.97
N GLY A 105 3.43 -8.59 2.10
CA GLY A 105 4.70 -7.87 1.94
C GLY A 105 4.85 -7.26 0.55
N ILE A 106 4.46 -7.97 -0.52
CA ILE A 106 4.45 -7.42 -1.88
C ILE A 106 3.55 -6.19 -1.95
N THR A 107 2.32 -6.28 -1.43
CA THR A 107 1.38 -5.15 -1.41
C THR A 107 1.90 -3.96 -0.62
N VAL A 108 2.39 -4.19 0.60
CA VAL A 108 2.89 -3.15 1.52
C VAL A 108 4.03 -2.38 0.86
N ASN A 109 5.02 -3.09 0.30
CA ASN A 109 6.17 -2.45 -0.33
C ASN A 109 5.77 -1.70 -1.61
N ALA A 110 4.88 -2.26 -2.44
CA ALA A 110 4.39 -1.60 -3.64
C ALA A 110 3.60 -0.32 -3.29
N ALA A 111 2.67 -0.41 -2.34
CA ALA A 111 1.86 0.71 -1.89
C ALA A 111 2.71 1.82 -1.27
N SER A 112 3.62 1.50 -0.34
CA SER A 112 4.54 2.47 0.25
C SER A 112 5.38 3.15 -0.82
N SER A 113 6.05 2.38 -1.67
CA SER A 113 6.92 2.94 -2.71
C SER A 113 6.16 3.84 -3.68
N SER A 114 4.89 3.52 -3.97
CA SER A 114 4.04 4.34 -4.83
C SER A 114 3.61 5.66 -4.17
N ALA A 115 3.34 5.63 -2.86
CA ALA A 115 3.00 6.81 -2.08
C ALA A 115 4.21 7.73 -1.88
N ASP A 116 5.38 7.15 -1.55
CA ASP A 116 6.64 7.89 -1.41
C ASP A 116 7.04 8.53 -2.75
N LEU A 117 6.94 7.78 -3.86
CA LEU A 117 7.23 8.35 -5.17
C LEU A 117 6.25 9.48 -5.54
N LEU A 118 4.99 9.41 -5.10
CA LEU A 118 4.02 10.50 -5.31
C LEU A 118 4.45 11.77 -4.59
N THR A 119 4.85 11.67 -3.32
CA THR A 119 5.28 12.82 -2.51
C THR A 119 6.62 13.37 -3.03
N ASP A 120 7.55 12.49 -3.41
CA ASP A 120 8.84 12.88 -4.01
C ASP A 120 8.65 13.61 -5.35
N LEU A 121 7.76 13.13 -6.22
CA LEU A 121 7.46 13.80 -7.48
C LEU A 121 6.80 15.17 -7.25
N LYS A 122 5.96 15.30 -6.22
CA LYS A 122 5.37 16.59 -5.84
C LYS A 122 6.43 17.56 -5.33
N ALA A 123 7.28 17.13 -4.40
CA ALA A 123 8.38 17.94 -3.88
C ALA A 123 9.36 18.32 -4.98
N GLY A 124 9.77 17.34 -5.79
CA GLY A 124 10.64 17.54 -6.94
C GLY A 124 10.05 18.53 -7.94
N HIS A 125 8.74 18.48 -8.22
CA HIS A 125 8.08 19.46 -9.07
C HIS A 125 8.16 20.89 -8.50
N LEU A 126 7.94 21.07 -7.19
CA LEU A 126 8.05 22.37 -6.52
C LEU A 126 9.49 22.93 -6.55
N LEU A 127 10.49 22.05 -6.49
CA LEU A 127 11.91 22.42 -6.55
C LEU A 127 12.48 22.51 -7.97
N GLY A 128 11.66 22.29 -9.00
CA GLY A 128 12.11 22.29 -10.40
C GLY A 128 12.99 21.10 -10.80
N ALA A 129 12.95 20.00 -10.04
CA ALA A 129 13.68 18.77 -10.34
C ALA A 129 13.07 18.03 -11.54
N ASN A 130 13.92 17.29 -12.26
CA ASN A 130 13.47 16.46 -13.37
C ASN A 130 12.84 15.15 -12.84
N PRO A 131 11.55 14.88 -13.12
CA PRO A 131 10.84 13.72 -12.56
C PRO A 131 11.42 12.37 -13.00
N ARG A 132 12.08 12.29 -14.18
CA ARG A 132 12.76 11.07 -14.61
C ARG A 132 13.98 10.76 -13.76
N ARG A 133 14.68 11.79 -13.30
CA ARG A 133 15.84 11.63 -12.41
C ARG A 133 15.40 11.20 -11.01
N VAL A 134 14.31 11.76 -10.50
CA VAL A 134 13.70 11.33 -9.23
C VAL A 134 13.30 9.86 -9.30
N PHE A 135 12.61 9.44 -10.38
CA PHE A 135 12.24 8.05 -10.59
C PHE A 135 13.44 7.09 -10.60
N LEU A 136 14.50 7.43 -11.36
CA LEU A 136 15.71 6.61 -11.43
C LEU A 136 16.47 6.58 -10.09
N ALA A 137 16.51 7.71 -9.38
CA ALA A 137 17.12 7.80 -8.06
C ALA A 137 16.40 6.89 -7.06
N GLN A 138 15.06 6.88 -7.07
CA GLN A 138 14.27 6.00 -6.21
C GLN A 138 14.54 4.52 -6.54
N LEU A 139 14.54 4.16 -7.82
CA LEU A 139 14.83 2.79 -8.24
C LEU A 139 16.23 2.32 -7.80
N LEU A 140 17.25 3.17 -7.99
CA LEU A 140 18.61 2.90 -7.54
C LEU A 140 18.69 2.82 -6.01
N GLY A 141 18.00 3.72 -5.31
CA GLY A 141 17.88 3.75 -3.86
C GLY A 141 17.30 2.45 -3.31
N CYS A 142 16.26 1.90 -3.94
CA CYS A 142 15.71 0.60 -3.56
C CYS A 142 16.73 -0.54 -3.70
N VAL A 143 17.49 -0.57 -4.80
CA VAL A 143 18.50 -1.61 -5.04
C VAL A 143 19.64 -1.51 -4.03
N VAL A 144 20.23 -0.33 -3.87
CA VAL A 144 21.33 -0.10 -2.91
C VAL A 144 20.85 -0.33 -1.48
N GLY A 145 19.67 0.17 -1.14
CA GLY A 145 19.04 -0.03 0.16
C GLY A 145 18.86 -1.51 0.48
N ALA A 146 18.31 -2.29 -0.46
CA ALA A 146 18.17 -3.74 -0.27
C ALA A 146 19.53 -4.45 -0.09
N LEU A 147 20.53 -4.10 -0.91
CA LEU A 147 21.88 -4.68 -0.82
C LEU A 147 22.58 -4.38 0.50
N VAL A 148 22.28 -3.27 1.16
CA VAL A 148 22.88 -2.88 2.44
C VAL A 148 22.06 -3.39 3.62
N VAL A 149 20.75 -3.19 3.60
CA VAL A 149 19.86 -3.50 4.73
C VAL A 149 19.75 -5.01 4.98
N VAL A 150 19.68 -5.84 3.94
CA VAL A 150 19.56 -7.30 4.10
C VAL A 150 20.76 -7.91 4.83
N PRO A 151 22.03 -7.73 4.40
CA PRO A 151 23.16 -8.30 5.13
C PRO A 151 23.32 -7.66 6.52
N LEU A 152 23.05 -6.36 6.65
CA LEU A 152 23.11 -5.69 7.94
C LEU A 152 22.11 -6.30 8.94
N PHE A 153 20.89 -6.62 8.48
CA PHE A 153 19.90 -7.31 9.31
C PHE A 153 20.43 -8.65 9.83
N TYR A 154 21.02 -9.48 8.96
CA TYR A 154 21.58 -10.78 9.36
C TYR A 154 22.85 -10.68 10.22
N LEU A 155 23.61 -9.58 10.11
CA LEU A 155 24.75 -9.32 10.99
C LEU A 155 24.32 -8.86 12.39
N LEU A 156 23.23 -8.11 12.48
CA LEU A 156 22.75 -7.52 13.73
C LEU A 156 21.81 -8.45 14.50
N VAL A 157 20.96 -9.20 13.79
CA VAL A 157 19.97 -10.11 14.38
C VAL A 157 20.53 -11.54 14.38
N PRO A 158 20.94 -12.06 15.55
CA PRO A 158 21.64 -13.34 15.64
C PRO A 158 20.72 -14.54 15.35
N ASP A 159 19.44 -14.45 15.73
CA ASP A 159 18.46 -15.51 15.49
C ASP A 159 17.05 -14.92 15.37
N PRO A 160 16.17 -15.42 14.49
CA PRO A 160 14.80 -14.92 14.36
C PRO A 160 13.97 -14.99 15.65
N SER A 161 14.27 -15.90 16.59
CA SER A 161 13.58 -16.02 17.88
C SER A 161 13.79 -14.83 18.81
N VAL A 162 14.83 -14.02 18.58
CA VAL A 162 15.07 -12.81 19.40
C VAL A 162 14.16 -11.65 19.03
N LEU A 163 13.46 -11.73 17.88
CA LEU A 163 12.52 -10.70 17.43
C LEU A 163 11.32 -10.64 18.38
N GLY A 164 11.06 -9.46 18.94
CA GLY A 164 10.05 -9.24 19.97
C GLY A 164 10.59 -9.31 21.40
N SER A 165 11.88 -9.58 21.59
CA SER A 165 12.55 -9.40 22.89
C SER A 165 12.74 -7.91 23.22
N GLU A 166 13.08 -7.59 24.48
CA GLU A 166 13.39 -6.21 24.90
C GLU A 166 14.53 -5.58 24.10
N ARG A 167 15.51 -6.39 23.68
CA ARG A 167 16.66 -5.95 22.90
C ARG A 167 16.34 -5.74 21.42
N PHE A 168 15.39 -6.50 20.88
CA PHE A 168 14.95 -6.41 19.50
C PHE A 168 13.42 -6.29 19.42
N PRO A 169 12.85 -5.16 19.91
CA PRO A 169 11.41 -4.98 19.91
C PRO A 169 10.92 -4.86 18.47
N ALA A 170 10.03 -5.78 18.07
CA ALA A 170 9.48 -5.84 16.72
C ALA A 170 7.94 -5.77 16.72
N PRO A 171 7.33 -4.72 17.31
CA PRO A 171 5.88 -4.67 17.55
C PRO A 171 5.04 -4.71 16.27
N ALA A 172 5.49 -4.06 15.20
CA ALA A 172 4.78 -4.12 13.92
C ALA A 172 4.81 -5.55 13.35
N ALA A 173 5.97 -6.22 13.40
CA ALA A 173 6.12 -7.58 12.90
C ALA A 173 5.30 -8.59 13.72
N THR A 174 5.23 -8.44 15.04
CA THR A 174 4.43 -9.32 15.90
C THR A 174 2.93 -9.17 15.62
N VAL A 175 2.43 -7.94 15.43
CA VAL A 175 1.03 -7.68 15.05
C VAL A 175 0.73 -8.29 13.68
N THR A 176 1.55 -8.02 12.66
CA THR A 176 1.33 -8.54 11.30
C THR A 176 1.39 -10.07 11.25
N ALA A 177 2.31 -10.70 12.00
CA ALA A 177 2.39 -12.15 12.13
C ALA A 177 1.18 -12.72 12.89
N GLY A 178 0.71 -12.05 13.93
CA GLY A 178 -0.49 -12.42 14.67
C GLY A 178 -1.73 -12.44 13.77
N VAL A 179 -1.93 -11.37 12.99
CA VAL A 179 -3.01 -11.28 12.00
C VAL A 179 -2.91 -12.42 10.98
N ALA A 180 -1.72 -12.67 10.42
CA ALA A 180 -1.53 -13.75 9.46
C ALA A 180 -1.87 -15.13 10.05
N ARG A 181 -1.49 -15.41 11.30
CA ARG A 181 -1.79 -16.68 11.98
C ARG A 181 -3.30 -16.86 12.21
N VAL A 182 -3.98 -15.82 12.71
CA VAL A 182 -5.43 -15.85 12.95
C VAL A 182 -6.18 -16.06 11.63
N LEU A 183 -5.78 -15.36 10.57
CA LEU A 183 -6.42 -15.50 9.27
C LEU A 183 -6.12 -16.84 8.60
N ALA A 184 -4.92 -17.40 8.81
CA ALA A 184 -4.56 -18.72 8.32
C ALA A 184 -5.38 -19.84 9.00
N SER A 185 -5.81 -19.67 10.25
CA SER A 185 -6.78 -20.58 10.89
C SER A 185 -8.22 -20.44 10.36
N GLY A 186 -8.44 -19.58 9.36
CA GLY A 186 -9.71 -19.33 8.72
C GLY A 186 -10.57 -18.29 9.44
N LEU A 187 -11.54 -17.71 8.71
CA LEU A 187 -12.46 -16.70 9.26
C LEU A 187 -13.30 -17.23 10.44
N GLY A 188 -13.42 -18.55 10.59
CA GLY A 188 -14.03 -19.22 11.74
C GLY A 188 -13.34 -18.91 13.07
N ALA A 189 -12.02 -18.72 13.05
CA ALA A 189 -11.19 -18.41 14.22
C ALA A 189 -11.34 -16.97 14.72
N VAL A 190 -11.84 -16.07 13.86
CA VAL A 190 -12.24 -14.71 14.25
C VAL A 190 -13.54 -14.80 15.05
N SER A 191 -13.63 -14.11 16.20
CA SER A 191 -14.86 -14.15 17.01
C SER A 191 -16.08 -13.68 16.21
N ALA A 192 -17.27 -14.18 16.54
CA ALA A 192 -18.51 -13.79 15.86
C ALA A 192 -18.75 -12.27 15.93
N ASP A 193 -18.41 -11.66 17.07
CA ASP A 193 -18.50 -10.22 17.29
C ASP A 193 -17.52 -9.43 16.41
N LEU A 194 -16.30 -9.95 16.21
CA LEU A 194 -15.33 -9.28 15.35
C LEU A 194 -15.71 -9.41 13.87
N ARG A 195 -16.27 -10.56 13.46
CA ARG A 195 -16.83 -10.72 12.11
C ARG A 195 -17.99 -9.76 11.84
N SER A 196 -18.90 -9.59 12.80
CA SER A 196 -20.02 -8.66 12.65
C SER A 196 -19.52 -7.21 12.64
N ALA A 197 -18.54 -6.86 13.48
CA ALA A 197 -17.90 -5.55 13.47
C ALA A 197 -17.22 -5.25 12.12
N MET A 198 -16.50 -6.21 11.54
CA MET A 198 -15.91 -6.07 10.20
C MET A 198 -16.98 -5.84 9.12
N ALA A 199 -18.11 -6.55 9.19
CA ALA A 199 -19.22 -6.37 8.27
C ALA A 199 -19.86 -4.99 8.40
N TRP A 200 -20.11 -4.52 9.63
CA TRP A 200 -20.62 -3.18 9.90
C TRP A 200 -19.63 -2.10 9.46
N ALA A 201 -18.33 -2.28 9.67
CA ALA A 201 -17.30 -1.37 9.22
C ALA A 201 -17.25 -1.29 7.68
N ALA A 202 -17.34 -2.43 6.99
CA ALA A 202 -17.41 -2.48 5.53
C ALA A 202 -18.67 -1.79 5.00
N LEU A 203 -19.83 -2.00 5.64
CA LEU A 203 -21.08 -1.34 5.28
C LEU A 203 -20.98 0.17 5.52
N ALA A 204 -20.47 0.62 6.66
CA ALA A 204 -20.28 2.03 6.96
C ALA A 204 -19.33 2.69 5.95
N ALA A 205 -18.21 2.04 5.61
CA ALA A 205 -17.28 2.52 4.59
C ALA A 205 -17.97 2.64 3.21
N ALA A 206 -18.78 1.65 2.82
CA ALA A 206 -19.53 1.69 1.57
C ALA A 206 -20.56 2.83 1.56
N VAL A 207 -21.33 2.98 2.64
CA VAL A 207 -22.35 4.05 2.79
C VAL A 207 -21.70 5.43 2.75
N LEU A 208 -20.59 5.64 3.47
CA LEU A 208 -19.87 6.92 3.47
C LEU A 208 -19.30 7.23 2.09
N THR A 209 -18.65 6.27 1.45
CA THR A 209 -18.01 6.46 0.14
C THR A 209 -19.04 6.73 -0.97
N LEU A 210 -20.14 5.97 -1.00
CA LEU A 210 -21.21 6.17 -1.98
C LEU A 210 -22.05 7.41 -1.67
N GLY A 211 -22.26 7.69 -0.39
CA GLY A 211 -22.95 8.90 0.07
C GLY A 211 -22.23 10.15 -0.39
N GLU A 212 -20.92 10.26 -0.16
CA GLU A 212 -20.06 11.36 -0.63
C GLU A 212 -20.19 11.57 -2.15
N GLN A 213 -20.30 10.47 -2.91
CA GLN A 213 -20.51 10.52 -4.36
C GLN A 213 -21.91 10.99 -4.77
N ALA A 214 -22.95 10.67 -3.99
CA ALA A 214 -24.34 11.04 -4.27
C ALA A 214 -24.72 12.46 -3.82
N LEU A 215 -23.92 13.09 -2.96
CA LEU A 215 -24.18 14.43 -2.42
C LEU A 215 -24.05 15.54 -3.49
N PRO A 216 -24.97 16.53 -3.52
CA PRO A 216 -24.87 17.69 -4.40
C PRO A 216 -23.65 18.56 -4.07
N GLU A 217 -23.07 19.21 -5.09
CA GLU A 217 -21.80 19.96 -5.00
C GLU A 217 -21.78 21.02 -3.88
N ARG A 218 -22.94 21.62 -3.57
CA ARG A 218 -23.07 22.61 -2.49
C ARG A 218 -22.77 22.03 -1.10
N LEU A 219 -23.16 20.78 -0.86
CA LEU A 219 -22.97 20.09 0.43
C LEU A 219 -21.63 19.36 0.49
N ARG A 220 -21.06 18.96 -0.65
CA ARG A 220 -19.74 18.30 -0.72
C ARG A 220 -18.61 19.10 -0.07
N ARG A 221 -18.69 20.44 -0.08
CA ARG A 221 -17.68 21.31 0.55
C ARG A 221 -17.65 21.18 2.08
N TRP A 222 -18.74 20.74 2.70
CA TRP A 222 -18.90 20.66 4.15
C TRP A 222 -18.90 19.23 4.68
N THR A 223 -18.93 18.23 3.80
CA THR A 223 -18.92 16.82 4.18
C THR A 223 -17.49 16.33 4.35
N PRO A 224 -17.16 15.65 5.47
CA PRO A 224 -15.85 15.08 5.66
C PRO A 224 -15.58 14.00 4.61
N SER A 225 -14.35 13.98 4.05
CA SER A 225 -13.92 12.95 3.11
C SER A 225 -14.05 11.56 3.74
N ALA A 226 -14.66 10.61 3.05
CA ALA A 226 -14.78 9.22 3.51
C ALA A 226 -13.39 8.59 3.76
N VAL A 227 -12.39 9.00 2.96
CA VAL A 227 -10.99 8.57 3.12
C VAL A 227 -10.41 9.13 4.42
N GLY A 228 -10.65 10.41 4.70
CA GLY A 228 -10.19 11.06 5.94
C GLY A 228 -10.82 10.45 7.20
N VAL A 229 -12.13 10.17 7.15
CA VAL A 229 -12.84 9.49 8.25
C VAL A 229 -12.30 8.07 8.45
N GLY A 230 -12.09 7.32 7.37
CA GLY A 230 -11.51 5.98 7.44
C GLY A 230 -10.10 5.98 8.03
N LEU A 231 -9.25 6.93 7.62
CA LEU A 231 -7.91 7.08 8.17
C LEU A 231 -7.93 7.45 9.66
N ALA A 232 -8.86 8.32 10.08
CA ALA A 232 -8.99 8.70 11.49
C ALA A 232 -9.31 7.52 12.41
N CYS A 233 -9.96 6.47 11.89
CA CYS A 233 -10.19 5.23 12.63
C CYS A 233 -8.93 4.33 12.73
N LEU A 234 -7.93 4.53 11.87
CA LEU A 234 -6.69 3.75 11.87
C LEU A 234 -5.60 4.37 12.76
N LEU A 235 -5.66 5.67 12.97
CA LEU A 235 -4.64 6.43 13.68
C LEU A 235 -5.00 6.62 15.17
N PRO A 236 -4.00 6.70 16.06
CA PRO A 236 -4.23 7.09 17.45
C PRO A 236 -4.88 8.49 17.52
N ALA A 237 -5.80 8.67 18.47
CA ALA A 237 -6.51 9.94 18.65
C ALA A 237 -5.56 11.15 18.82
N SER A 238 -4.41 10.95 19.49
CA SER A 238 -3.37 11.98 19.62
C SER A 238 -2.78 12.42 18.28
N THR A 239 -2.63 11.50 17.33
CA THR A 239 -2.12 11.80 15.98
C THR A 239 -3.16 12.59 15.18
N CYS A 240 -4.44 12.17 15.25
CA CYS A 240 -5.55 12.88 14.63
C CYS A 240 -5.69 14.31 15.16
N LEU A 241 -5.58 14.50 16.49
CA LEU A 241 -5.58 15.83 17.11
C LEU A 241 -4.37 16.65 16.68
N GLY A 242 -3.19 16.03 16.56
CA GLY A 242 -1.99 16.67 16.04
C GLY A 242 -2.18 17.20 14.62
N PHE A 243 -2.77 16.40 13.73
CA PHE A 243 -3.09 16.84 12.36
C PHE A 243 -4.10 17.98 12.33
N PHE A 244 -5.13 17.91 13.17
CA PHE A 244 -6.12 18.98 13.26
C PHE A 244 -5.48 20.29 13.71
N LEU A 245 -4.66 20.27 14.77
CA LEU A 245 -3.99 21.46 15.28
C LEU A 245 -2.95 22.02 14.30
N GLY A 246 -2.21 21.15 13.59
CA GLY A 246 -1.22 21.59 12.60
C GLY A 246 -1.83 22.17 11.32
N GLY A 247 -3.11 21.92 11.06
CA GLY A 247 -3.83 22.44 9.91
C GLY A 247 -4.58 23.76 10.14
N LEU A 248 -4.61 24.28 11.38
CA LEU A 248 -5.18 25.59 11.76
C LEU A 248 -4.16 26.71 11.56
#